data_AF-A0A954KWC9-F1
#
_entry.id   AF-A0A954KWC9-F1
#
_cell.length_a   1.000
_cell.length_b   1.000
_cell.length_c   1.000
_cell.angle_alpha   90.00
_cell.angle_beta   90.00
_cell.angle_gamma   90.00
#
_symmetry.space_group_name_H-M   'P 1'
#
loop_
_entity.id
_entity.type
_entity.pdbx_description
1 polymer ?
#
loop_
_entity_poly.entity_id
_entity_poly.type
_entity_poly.pdbx_seq_one_letter_code
_entity_poly.pdbx_strand_id
1 'polypeptide(L)'
;MKRSAWNATLLSLLVQIVIAAETFDAVHAESIEPAIENVSNAYRFTDTCNTFVLRSGDAALLINVGDGLVFEHLTDMGVERGEQVLLTDHHRENCQGLLRDPPVPLN
;
A
#
# COMPACT_ATOMS: atom_id res chain seq x y z
N MET A 1 -11.77 -47.80 13.99
CA MET A 1 -11.26 -47.31 12.69
C MET A 1 -11.72 -45.88 12.31
N LYS A 2 -12.08 -45.01 13.28
CA LYS A 2 -12.59 -43.64 12.97
C LYS A 2 -11.68 -42.49 13.45
N ARG A 3 -10.81 -42.68 14.45
CA ARG A 3 -10.00 -41.59 15.03
C ARG A 3 -8.87 -41.08 14.10
N SER A 4 -8.33 -41.96 13.24
CA SER A 4 -7.23 -41.63 12.33
C SER A 4 -7.63 -40.69 11.19
N ALA A 5 -8.88 -40.78 10.70
CA ALA A 5 -9.35 -39.94 9.62
C ALA A 5 -9.58 -38.48 10.07
N TRP A 6 -9.99 -38.28 11.33
CA TRP A 6 -10.23 -36.95 11.89
C TRP A 6 -8.94 -36.15 12.07
N ASN A 7 -7.85 -36.82 12.47
CA ASN A 7 -6.54 -36.17 12.62
C ASN A 7 -5.97 -35.70 11.28
N ALA A 8 -6.18 -36.49 10.21
CA ALA A 8 -5.73 -36.11 8.87
C ALA A 8 -6.53 -34.92 8.29
N THR A 9 -7.86 -34.88 8.51
CA THR A 9 -8.68 -33.75 8.08
C THR A 9 -8.37 -32.46 8.84
N LEU A 10 -8.18 -32.53 10.16
CA LEU A 10 -7.80 -31.36 10.96
C LEU A 10 -6.42 -30.84 10.59
N LEU A 11 -5.45 -31.74 10.34
CA LEU A 11 -4.12 -31.35 9.91
C LEU A 11 -4.15 -30.70 8.51
N SER A 12 -4.92 -31.25 7.57
CA SER A 12 -5.11 -30.67 6.25
C SER A 12 -5.76 -29.28 6.32
N LEU A 13 -6.77 -29.09 7.17
CA LEU A 13 -7.42 -27.80 7.38
C LEU A 13 -6.44 -26.79 8.01
N LEU A 14 -5.67 -27.21 9.01
CA LEU A 14 -4.63 -26.37 9.62
C LEU A 14 -3.57 -25.94 8.60
N VAL A 15 -3.12 -26.85 7.74
CA VAL A 15 -2.17 -26.54 6.66
C VAL A 15 -2.78 -25.54 5.68
N GLN A 16 -4.05 -25.71 5.29
CA GLN A 16 -4.74 -24.77 4.41
C GLN A 16 -4.89 -23.38 5.05
N ILE A 17 -5.16 -23.31 6.36
CA ILE A 17 -5.24 -22.04 7.10
C ILE A 17 -3.88 -21.34 7.16
N VAL A 18 -2.80 -22.08 7.42
CA VAL A 18 -1.43 -21.52 7.46
C VAL A 18 -1.01 -20.99 6.08
N ILE A 19 -1.26 -21.76 5.02
CA ILE A 19 -0.96 -21.32 3.64
C ILE A 19 -1.78 -20.07 3.27
N ALA A 20 -3.08 -20.04 3.61
CA ALA A 20 -3.93 -18.88 3.32
C ALA A 20 -3.46 -17.61 4.04
N ALA A 21 -2.99 -17.73 5.29
CA ALA A 21 -2.45 -16.61 6.05
C ALA A 21 -1.19 -16.01 5.40
N GLU A 22 -0.24 -16.85 4.98
CA GLU A 22 0.99 -16.36 4.31
C GLU A 22 0.71 -15.71 2.95
N THR A 23 -0.29 -16.20 2.21
CA THR A 23 -0.67 -15.58 0.93
C THR A 23 -1.40 -14.24 1.08
N PHE A 24 -2.02 -13.98 2.24
CA PHE A 24 -2.72 -12.73 2.49
C PHE A 24 -1.74 -11.57 2.68
N ASP A 25 -0.63 -11.81 3.38
CA ASP A 25 0.44 -10.82 3.56
C ASP A 25 1.14 -10.47 2.23
N ALA A 26 1.26 -11.43 1.30
CA ALA A 26 1.94 -11.23 0.02
C ALA A 26 1.17 -10.33 -0.98
N VAL A 27 -0.12 -10.07 -0.77
CA VAL A 27 -0.91 -9.14 -1.60
C VAL A 27 -0.69 -7.68 -1.17
N HIS A 28 -0.10 -7.43 0.00
CA HIS A 28 0.25 -6.11 0.54
C HIS A 28 1.77 -5.82 0.42
N ALA A 29 2.40 -6.20 -0.69
CA ALA A 29 3.80 -5.88 -0.91
C ALA A 29 3.96 -4.38 -1.22
N GLU A 30 4.17 -3.60 -0.16
CA GLU A 30 4.58 -2.21 -0.21
C GLU A 30 5.89 -2.08 -1.00
N SER A 31 5.87 -1.30 -2.09
CA SER A 31 7.07 -1.00 -2.86
C SER A 31 7.08 0.44 -3.36
N ILE A 32 8.26 1.06 -3.32
CA ILE A 32 8.53 2.37 -3.93
C ILE A 32 9.41 2.14 -5.14
N GLU A 33 8.94 2.60 -6.29
CA GLU A 33 9.66 2.48 -7.57
C GLU A 33 9.58 3.79 -8.36
N PRO A 34 10.51 4.05 -9.28
CA PRO A 34 10.34 5.12 -10.26
C PRO A 34 9.04 4.89 -11.06
N ALA A 35 8.16 5.89 -11.13
CA ALA A 35 6.92 5.80 -11.89
C ALA A 35 7.15 5.91 -13.40
N ILE A 36 8.20 6.63 -13.81
CA ILE A 36 8.55 6.88 -15.21
C ILE A 36 10.05 6.71 -15.36
N GLU A 37 10.47 5.94 -16.37
CA GLU A 37 11.88 5.71 -16.67
C GLU A 37 12.59 7.05 -16.92
N ASN A 38 13.78 7.23 -16.32
CA ASN A 38 14.60 8.44 -16.42
C ASN A 38 13.99 9.73 -15.83
N VAL A 39 12.92 9.64 -15.04
CA VAL A 39 12.35 10.78 -14.29
C VAL A 39 12.56 10.56 -12.80
N SER A 40 13.47 11.33 -12.19
CA SER A 40 13.89 11.12 -10.79
C SER A 40 12.91 11.62 -9.73
N ASN A 41 11.87 12.36 -10.13
CA ASN A 41 10.92 13.00 -9.22
C ASN A 41 9.48 12.47 -9.35
N ALA A 42 9.32 11.32 -10.01
CA ALA A 42 8.04 10.63 -10.13
C ALA A 42 8.17 9.22 -9.54
N TYR A 43 7.38 8.93 -8.51
CA TYR A 43 7.41 7.67 -7.79
C TYR A 43 6.06 6.97 -7.90
N ARG A 44 6.10 5.64 -7.92
CA ARG A 44 4.93 4.77 -7.78
C ARG A 44 5.08 4.02 -6.47
N PHE A 45 4.03 4.08 -5.67
CA PHE A 45 3.87 3.34 -4.44
C PHE A 45 2.73 2.34 -4.62
N THR A 46 2.98 1.06 -4.39
CA THR A 46 1.98 -0.01 -4.60
C THR A 46 1.47 -0.51 -3.26
N ASP A 47 0.15 -0.38 -3.03
CA ASP A 47 -0.58 -0.93 -1.88
C ASP A 47 -1.94 -1.52 -2.30
N THR A 48 -3.02 -1.20 -1.58
CA THR A 48 -4.43 -1.36 -2.02
C THR A 48 -4.67 -0.85 -3.45
N CYS A 49 -4.00 0.23 -3.90
CA CYS A 49 -3.94 0.68 -5.28
C CYS A 49 -2.54 1.23 -5.64
N ASN A 50 -2.37 1.73 -6.87
CA ASN A 50 -1.16 2.49 -7.19
C ASN A 50 -1.36 3.94 -6.76
N THR A 51 -0.54 4.40 -5.83
CA THR A 51 -0.37 5.82 -5.53
C THR A 51 0.80 6.37 -6.33
N PHE A 52 0.62 7.49 -7.00
CA PHE A 52 1.73 8.19 -7.66
C PHE A 52 2.11 9.44 -6.89
N VAL A 53 3.42 9.65 -6.70
CA VAL A 53 3.96 10.82 -6.01
C VAL A 53 4.79 11.62 -7.00
N LEU A 54 4.34 12.84 -7.28
CA LEU A 54 5.07 13.81 -8.10
C LEU A 54 5.72 14.83 -7.18
N ARG A 55 7.04 14.73 -7.06
CA ARG A 55 7.83 15.59 -6.18
C ARG A 55 8.29 16.86 -6.91
N SER A 56 8.20 17.99 -6.21
CA SER A 56 8.77 19.28 -6.59
C SER A 56 9.48 19.90 -5.39
N GLY A 57 10.81 19.85 -5.36
CA GLY A 57 11.60 20.33 -4.21
C GLY A 57 11.36 19.48 -2.96
N ASP A 58 10.80 20.08 -1.91
CA ASP A 58 10.40 19.43 -0.65
C ASP A 58 8.89 19.09 -0.60
N ALA A 59 8.15 19.44 -1.65
CA ALA A 59 6.71 19.25 -1.75
C ALA A 59 6.34 18.11 -2.71
N ALA A 60 5.11 17.58 -2.58
CA ALA A 60 4.57 16.63 -3.55
C ALA A 60 3.06 16.73 -3.77
N LEU A 61 2.66 16.37 -5.00
CA LEU A 61 1.30 16.00 -5.38
C LEU A 61 1.17 14.48 -5.31
N LEU A 62 0.18 14.00 -4.58
CA LEU A 62 -0.18 12.58 -4.55
C LEU A 62 -1.37 12.34 -5.47
N ILE A 63 -1.35 11.25 -6.23
CA ILE A 63 -2.46 10.81 -7.07
C ILE A 63 -2.97 9.50 -6.51
N ASN A 64 -4.20 9.52 -6.00
CA ASN A 64 -4.77 8.51 -5.09
C ASN A 64 -3.93 8.32 -3.82
N VAL A 65 -4.43 7.56 -2.86
CA VAL A 65 -3.72 7.35 -1.58
C VAL A 65 -3.78 5.92 -1.06
N GLY A 66 -4.45 4.99 -1.75
CA GLY A 66 -4.52 3.61 -1.30
C GLY A 66 -5.06 3.50 0.13
N ASP A 67 -4.37 2.74 0.98
CA ASP A 67 -4.63 2.66 2.43
C ASP A 67 -3.93 3.74 3.28
N GLY A 68 -3.15 4.61 2.63
CA GLY A 68 -2.48 5.75 3.24
C GLY A 68 -1.07 5.44 3.75
N LEU A 69 -0.55 4.22 3.63
CA LEU A 69 0.84 3.91 4.03
C LEU A 69 1.88 4.76 3.27
N VAL A 70 1.55 5.18 2.05
CA VAL A 70 2.37 6.11 1.27
C VAL A 70 2.80 7.37 2.05
N PHE A 71 1.98 7.84 3.00
CA PHE A 71 2.29 9.01 3.81
C PHE A 71 3.53 8.81 4.70
N GLU A 72 3.79 7.58 5.14
CA GLU A 72 4.97 7.22 5.95
C GLU A 72 6.26 7.22 5.11
N HIS A 73 6.12 7.02 3.80
CA HIS A 73 7.22 6.93 2.84
C HIS A 73 7.54 8.24 2.10
N LEU A 74 6.79 9.31 2.35
CA LEU A 74 7.06 10.61 1.73
C LEU A 74 8.48 11.12 2.03
N THR A 75 8.96 10.90 3.26
CA THR A 75 10.31 11.32 3.66
C THR A 75 11.41 10.53 2.94
N ASP A 76 11.19 9.24 2.64
CA ASP A 76 12.12 8.42 1.85
C ASP A 76 12.27 8.95 0.41
N MET A 77 11.25 9.63 -0.11
CA MET A 77 11.25 10.28 -1.42
C MET A 77 11.82 11.71 -1.38
N GLY A 78 12.17 12.22 -0.19
CA GLY A 78 12.64 13.59 0.03
C GLY A 78 11.52 14.64 0.04
N VAL A 79 10.31 14.25 0.42
CA VAL A 79 9.13 15.12 0.60
C VAL A 79 8.97 15.43 2.09
N GLU A 80 8.97 16.71 2.44
CA GLU A 80 8.81 17.21 3.82
C GLU A 80 7.43 17.83 4.06
N ARG A 81 6.68 18.11 3.00
CA ARG A 81 5.29 18.62 3.04
C ARG A 81 4.48 18.05 1.88
N GLY A 82 3.27 17.57 2.14
CA GLY A 82 2.35 17.22 1.06
C GLY A 82 1.58 18.45 0.63
N GLU A 83 1.59 18.77 -0.67
CA GLU A 83 0.87 19.94 -1.15
C GLU A 83 -0.60 19.64 -1.39
N GLN A 84 -0.91 18.54 -2.09
CA GLN A 84 -2.27 18.20 -2.49
C GLN A 84 -2.43 16.69 -2.72
N VAL A 85 -3.67 16.20 -2.57
CA VAL A 85 -4.10 14.87 -3.03
C VAL A 85 -5.10 15.03 -4.18
N LEU A 86 -4.79 14.43 -5.33
CA LEU A 86 -5.67 14.32 -6.49
C LEU A 86 -6.26 12.91 -6.54
N LEU A 87 -7.58 12.81 -6.36
CA LEU A 87 -8.30 11.54 -6.56
C LEU A 87 -8.73 11.42 -8.02
N THR A 88 -8.46 10.28 -8.65
CA THR A 88 -8.87 10.04 -10.05
C THR A 88 -10.35 9.67 -10.17
N ASP A 89 -10.92 9.05 -9.14
CA ASP A 89 -12.34 8.73 -9.02
C ASP A 89 -12.75 8.65 -7.52
N HIS A 90 -13.94 8.13 -7.23
CA HIS A 90 -14.50 8.01 -5.89
C HIS A 90 -14.51 6.57 -5.36
N HIS A 91 -13.78 5.66 -5.99
CA HIS A 91 -13.70 4.29 -5.52
C HIS A 91 -12.94 4.21 -4.19
N ARG A 92 -13.30 3.22 -3.39
CA ARG A 92 -12.82 3.08 -2.01
C ARG A 92 -11.30 2.96 -1.98
N GLU A 93 -10.73 2.15 -2.85
CA GLU A 93 -9.29 1.92 -2.96
C GLU A 93 -8.50 3.21 -3.20
N ASN A 94 -9.09 4.22 -3.85
CA ASN A 94 -8.39 5.45 -4.18
C ASN A 94 -8.39 6.47 -3.04
N CYS A 95 -9.35 6.38 -2.12
CA CYS A 95 -9.60 7.41 -1.10
C CYS A 95 -9.62 6.92 0.36
N GLN A 96 -9.62 5.60 0.62
CA GLN A 96 -9.74 5.05 1.98
C GLN A 96 -8.61 5.53 2.93
N GLY A 97 -7.41 5.78 2.39
CA GLY A 97 -6.24 6.26 3.14
C GLY A 97 -6.34 7.70 3.61
N LEU A 98 -7.30 8.51 3.12
CA LEU A 98 -7.43 9.93 3.48
C LEU A 98 -7.73 10.19 4.96
N LEU A 99 -8.22 9.18 5.68
CA LEU A 99 -8.48 9.27 7.12
C LEU A 99 -7.25 8.98 7.99
N ARG A 100 -6.13 8.55 7.38
CA ARG A 100 -4.86 8.35 8.09
C ARG A 100 -4.22 9.71 8.34
N ASP A 101 -3.76 9.94 9.56
CA ASP A 101 -3.03 11.17 9.92
C ASP A 101 -1.62 11.11 9.31
N PRO A 102 -1.26 12.01 8.38
CA PRO A 102 0.04 11.98 7.73
C PRO A 102 1.12 12.55 8.66
N PRO A 103 2.35 11.99 8.66
CA PRO A 103 3.45 12.49 9.48
C PRO A 103 4.02 13.83 8.98
N VAL A 104 3.73 14.18 7.72
CA VAL A 104 4.03 15.49 7.13
C VAL A 104 2.74 16.29 6.98
N PRO A 105 2.76 17.62 7.22
CA PRO A 105 1.56 18.44 7.02
C PRO A 105 1.11 18.39 5.56
N LEU A 106 -0.20 18.17 5.37
CA LEU A 106 -0.90 18.35 4.09
C LEU A 106 -1.52 19.76 4.08
N ASN A 107 -1.35 20.48 2.96
CA ASN A 107 -1.86 21.84 2.78
C ASN A 107 -3.27 21.87 2.16
#